data_AF-A0A3A0D3D4-F1
#
_entry.id   AF-A0A3A0D3D4-F1
#
_cell.length_a   1.000
_cell.length_b   1.000
_cell.length_c   1.000
_cell.angle_alpha   90.00
_cell.angle_beta   90.00
_cell.angle_gamma   90.00
#
_symmetry.space_group_name_H-M   'P 1'
#
loop_
_entity.id
_entity.type
_entity.pdbx_description
1 polymer ?
#
loop_
_entity_poly.entity_id
_entity_poly.type
_entity_poly.pdbx_seq_one_letter_code
_entity_poly.pdbx_strand_id
1 'polypeptide(L)'
;MKPPYAMLMCAILAFAFDACTESEQPTDASRFVRAEGKHLVTPEGDPLKLRGINLGNWLLPEGYMFKLEVTTAHWQIQQVIKELVGPAEARAFWRQYYQTYITREDIRFIKQTGCNSLRVPFNYKLLTPEDYPEIWLESGFALLDSVIAWSKQEGLYVILDMHAAPGGQTGTNIDDSAGHPWLFESAESQERAIAIWRKLAERYRDEPTVIAYELLNEPIPHFEGYEKFNPLLEPLYKRMVAAIREVDPHHVIILGGAQWNTNFSVFGPPFAENLVYAFHKYWMEPVQEQIQEYVDFRERYQVPVYMSESGENTDAWIAAYRGLLEQNDIGWCFWPYKKMAATSCMRTFTPPPYWDEIIAFAKIHHADPVDIKKYRPPLEHSRAALAGVLENIRFHNTSVNDGYITALGLQTSFAAP
;
A
#
# COMPACT_ATOMS: atom_id res chain seq x y z
N MET A 1 -36.11 21.04 86.95
CA MET A 1 -35.11 20.13 86.35
C MET A 1 -35.19 20.27 84.83
N LYS A 2 -34.04 20.38 84.14
CA LYS A 2 -33.93 20.35 82.66
C LYS A 2 -34.17 18.92 82.11
N PRO A 3 -34.05 18.63 80.80
CA PRO A 3 -35.08 18.47 79.74
C PRO A 3 -35.07 16.96 79.26
N PRO A 4 -35.42 16.49 78.02
CA PRO A 4 -35.86 17.18 76.80
C PRO A 4 -37.04 16.57 75.99
N TYR A 5 -37.60 17.44 75.14
CA TYR A 5 -38.45 17.12 74.00
C TYR A 5 -37.62 16.49 72.87
N ALA A 6 -38.06 15.37 72.32
CA ALA A 6 -37.51 14.78 71.11
C ALA A 6 -38.06 15.51 69.88
N MET A 7 -37.12 15.97 69.05
CA MET A 7 -37.32 16.75 67.84
C MET A 7 -37.72 15.81 66.69
N LEU A 8 -38.89 16.03 66.09
CA LEU A 8 -39.33 15.35 64.86
C LEU A 8 -38.77 16.13 63.66
N MET A 9 -37.69 15.62 63.04
CA MET A 9 -37.23 16.13 61.74
C MET A 9 -37.84 15.31 60.61
N CYS A 10 -38.76 15.94 59.87
CA CYS A 10 -39.15 15.51 58.53
C CYS A 10 -37.95 15.72 57.58
N ALA A 11 -37.43 14.63 57.02
CA ALA A 11 -36.48 14.69 55.92
C ALA A 11 -37.23 15.03 54.62
N ILE A 12 -37.03 16.26 54.12
CA ILE A 12 -37.38 16.64 52.75
C ILE A 12 -36.24 16.17 51.86
N LEU A 13 -36.49 15.14 51.06
CA LEU A 13 -35.59 14.72 49.98
C LEU A 13 -35.68 15.75 48.84
N ALA A 14 -34.70 16.64 48.77
CA ALA A 14 -34.48 17.48 47.61
C ALA A 14 -33.78 16.64 46.53
N PHE A 15 -34.50 16.34 45.44
CA PHE A 15 -33.89 15.81 44.22
C PHE A 15 -33.08 16.94 43.57
N ALA A 16 -31.75 16.87 43.70
CA ALA A 16 -30.86 17.65 42.86
C ALA A 16 -30.92 17.05 41.45
N PHE A 17 -31.44 17.83 40.49
CA PHE A 17 -31.22 17.57 39.08
C PHE A 17 -29.74 17.86 38.80
N ASP A 18 -28.92 16.81 38.83
CA ASP A 18 -27.58 16.86 38.26
C ASP A 18 -27.78 16.94 36.74
N ALA A 19 -27.54 18.12 36.18
CA ALA A 19 -27.44 18.27 34.73
C ALA A 19 -26.16 17.54 34.32
N CYS A 20 -26.30 16.26 33.94
CA CYS A 20 -25.29 15.58 33.15
C CYS A 20 -25.07 16.41 31.89
N THR A 21 -23.97 17.15 31.85
CA THR A 21 -23.38 17.58 30.59
C THR A 21 -23.08 16.30 29.83
N GLU A 22 -23.90 15.96 28.84
CA GLU A 22 -23.50 15.05 27.78
C GLU A 22 -22.18 15.60 27.24
N SER A 23 -21.08 14.88 27.50
CA SER A 23 -19.86 15.12 26.76
C SER A 23 -20.21 14.91 25.30
N GLU A 24 -20.13 15.95 24.47
CA GLU A 24 -20.19 15.81 23.03
C GLU A 24 -19.22 14.67 22.66
N GLN A 25 -19.77 13.56 22.16
CA GLN A 25 -18.97 12.58 21.46
C GLN A 25 -18.22 13.35 20.38
N PRO A 26 -16.89 13.21 20.27
CA PRO A 26 -16.14 13.89 19.23
C PRO A 26 -16.83 13.61 17.89
N THR A 27 -17.05 14.65 17.09
CA THR A 27 -17.62 14.47 15.75
C THR A 27 -16.78 13.44 15.00
N ASP A 28 -17.40 12.58 14.20
CA ASP A 28 -16.73 11.43 13.54
C ASP A 28 -15.43 11.83 12.80
N ALA A 29 -15.42 13.05 12.23
CA ALA A 29 -14.27 13.67 11.56
C ALA A 29 -13.05 13.90 12.46
N SER A 30 -13.24 14.12 13.77
CA SER A 30 -12.16 14.50 14.69
C SER A 30 -11.22 13.36 15.03
N ARG A 31 -11.44 12.16 14.48
CA ARG A 31 -10.63 10.94 14.72
C ARG A 31 -9.67 10.63 13.57
N PHE A 32 -9.74 11.39 12.48
CA PHE A 32 -8.96 11.13 11.26
C PHE A 32 -7.78 12.08 11.11
N VAL A 33 -6.73 11.56 10.48
CA VAL A 33 -5.67 12.38 9.89
C VAL A 33 -6.26 13.23 8.78
N ARG A 34 -5.81 14.49 8.68
CA ARG A 34 -6.31 15.45 7.69
C ARG A 34 -5.16 16.22 7.04
N ALA A 35 -5.40 16.75 5.84
CA ALA A 35 -4.45 17.62 5.17
C ALA A 35 -4.74 19.08 5.57
N GLU A 36 -3.74 19.76 6.13
CA GLU A 36 -3.81 21.17 6.50
C GLU A 36 -2.61 21.91 5.93
N GLY A 37 -2.87 22.76 4.94
CA GLY A 37 -1.81 23.43 4.17
C GLY A 37 -0.83 22.40 3.63
N LYS A 38 0.45 22.53 3.99
CA LYS A 38 1.55 21.70 3.49
C LYS A 38 1.73 20.38 4.23
N HIS A 39 0.93 20.11 5.25
CA HIS A 39 1.18 19.02 6.19
C HIS A 39 -0.03 18.09 6.32
N LEU A 40 0.25 16.83 6.64
CA LEU A 40 -0.74 16.00 7.32
C LEU A 40 -0.72 16.37 8.80
N VAL A 41 -1.88 16.36 9.45
CA VAL A 41 -1.99 16.55 10.90
C VAL A 41 -2.79 15.42 11.52
N THR A 42 -2.43 15.06 12.76
CA THR A 42 -3.15 14.07 13.56
C THR A 42 -4.54 14.58 13.93
N PRO A 43 -5.42 13.72 14.46
CA PRO A 43 -6.69 14.13 15.06
C PRO A 43 -6.57 15.32 16.01
N GLU A 44 -5.51 15.35 16.82
CA GLU A 44 -5.20 16.39 17.82
C GLU A 44 -4.69 17.70 17.18
N GLY A 45 -4.36 17.71 15.89
CA GLY A 45 -3.83 18.86 15.18
C GLY A 45 -2.29 18.94 15.14
N ASP A 46 -1.59 17.92 15.61
CA ASP A 46 -0.13 17.89 15.56
C ASP A 46 0.36 17.51 14.15
N PRO A 47 1.44 18.12 13.63
CA PRO A 47 2.01 17.71 12.34
C PRO A 47 2.42 16.24 12.33
N LEU A 48 1.92 15.50 11.34
CA LEU A 48 2.21 14.09 11.12
C LEU A 48 3.17 13.92 9.95
N LYS A 49 4.37 13.40 10.24
CA LYS A 49 5.32 12.97 9.22
C LYS A 49 5.28 11.46 9.06
N LEU A 50 4.89 11.01 7.88
CA LEU A 50 4.88 9.58 7.56
C LEU A 50 6.30 9.06 7.30
N ARG A 51 6.64 7.96 7.97
CA ARG A 51 7.87 7.18 7.82
C ARG A 51 7.48 5.72 7.69
N GLY A 52 7.30 5.29 6.44
CA GLY A 52 6.68 4.00 6.13
C GLY A 52 7.52 3.08 5.26
N ILE A 53 7.02 1.87 5.10
CA ILE A 53 7.55 0.85 4.20
C ILE A 53 6.41 0.24 3.38
N ASN A 54 6.69 -0.02 2.10
CA ASN A 54 5.75 -0.66 1.19
C ASN A 54 5.70 -2.18 1.43
N LEU A 55 4.49 -2.73 1.53
CA LEU A 55 4.26 -4.18 1.54
C LEU A 55 4.26 -4.76 0.12
N GLY A 56 5.28 -4.38 -0.66
CA GLY A 56 5.54 -4.89 -2.00
C GLY A 56 5.71 -6.41 -2.04
N ASN A 57 5.55 -6.98 -3.22
CA ASN A 57 5.50 -8.41 -3.50
C ASN A 57 4.30 -9.19 -2.91
N TRP A 58 3.46 -8.59 -2.06
CA TRP A 58 2.45 -9.36 -1.33
C TRP A 58 1.17 -9.58 -2.13
N LEU A 59 0.34 -8.54 -2.27
CA LEU A 59 -0.95 -8.61 -2.97
C LEU A 59 -0.82 -8.31 -4.47
N LEU A 60 0.37 -7.94 -4.91
CA LEU A 60 0.78 -7.84 -6.30
C LEU A 60 2.28 -8.21 -6.40
N PRO A 61 2.59 -9.50 -6.52
CA PRO A 61 3.95 -9.99 -6.68
C PRO A 61 4.61 -9.58 -8.00
N GLU A 62 5.89 -9.26 -7.95
CA GLU A 62 6.70 -8.84 -9.09
C GLU A 62 7.89 -9.77 -9.34
N GLY A 63 8.19 -10.04 -10.60
CA GLY A 63 9.12 -11.10 -10.98
C GLY A 63 10.53 -10.96 -10.41
N TYR A 64 11.10 -9.75 -10.47
CA TYR A 64 12.46 -9.49 -10.00
C TYR A 64 12.61 -9.76 -8.50
N MET A 65 11.55 -9.62 -7.72
CA MET A 65 11.55 -9.91 -6.28
C MET A 65 11.60 -11.40 -5.96
N PHE A 66 11.38 -12.25 -6.96
CA PHE A 66 11.61 -13.69 -6.94
C PHE A 66 12.86 -14.11 -7.74
N LYS A 67 13.70 -13.15 -8.17
CA LYS A 67 14.83 -13.40 -9.08
C LYS A 67 14.44 -13.91 -10.47
N LEU A 68 13.19 -13.70 -10.89
CA LEU A 68 12.78 -13.97 -12.26
C LEU A 68 13.21 -12.81 -13.16
N GLU A 69 13.80 -13.14 -14.31
CA GLU A 69 14.39 -12.15 -15.22
C GLU A 69 13.43 -11.69 -16.33
N VAL A 70 12.59 -12.61 -16.83
CA VAL A 70 11.72 -12.38 -18.01
C VAL A 70 10.25 -12.31 -17.62
N THR A 71 9.81 -13.22 -16.74
CA THR A 71 8.48 -13.20 -16.13
C THR A 71 8.45 -12.09 -15.09
N THR A 72 7.83 -10.95 -15.41
CA THR A 72 7.87 -9.73 -14.59
C THR A 72 6.53 -9.41 -13.93
N ALA A 73 5.41 -9.64 -14.62
CA ALA A 73 4.07 -9.29 -14.13
C ALA A 73 3.43 -10.41 -13.31
N HIS A 74 2.54 -10.06 -12.38
CA HIS A 74 1.86 -11.02 -11.51
C HIS A 74 1.12 -12.12 -12.28
N TRP A 75 0.35 -11.79 -13.32
CA TRP A 75 -0.35 -12.77 -14.15
C TRP A 75 0.60 -13.77 -14.82
N GLN A 76 1.81 -13.33 -15.20
CA GLN A 76 2.82 -14.20 -15.80
C GLN A 76 3.36 -15.18 -14.76
N ILE A 77 3.64 -14.71 -13.53
CA ILE A 77 4.06 -15.56 -12.42
C ILE A 77 2.97 -16.59 -12.09
N GLN A 78 1.70 -16.17 -12.05
CA GLN A 78 0.57 -17.08 -11.86
C GLN A 78 0.50 -18.14 -12.96
N GLN A 79 0.76 -17.76 -14.21
CA GLN A 79 0.79 -18.67 -15.35
C GLN A 79 1.93 -19.68 -15.23
N VAL A 80 3.16 -19.24 -14.92
CA VAL A 80 4.32 -20.11 -14.68
C VAL A 80 3.99 -21.16 -13.62
N ILE A 81 3.46 -20.73 -12.46
CA ILE A 81 3.12 -21.63 -11.36
C ILE A 81 2.03 -22.63 -11.78
N LYS A 82 1.02 -22.18 -12.53
CA LYS A 82 -0.03 -23.06 -13.08
C LYS A 82 0.52 -24.09 -14.06
N GLU A 83 1.49 -23.76 -14.89
CA GLU A 83 2.12 -24.70 -15.83
C GLU A 83 2.99 -25.73 -15.13
N LEU A 84 3.65 -25.33 -14.04
CA LEU A 84 4.50 -26.19 -13.21
C LEU A 84 3.71 -27.27 -12.46
N VAL A 85 2.64 -26.88 -11.75
CA VAL A 85 1.93 -27.78 -10.81
C VAL A 85 0.45 -28.00 -11.13
N GLY A 86 -0.07 -27.36 -12.17
CA GLY A 86 -1.47 -27.44 -12.54
C GLY A 86 -2.39 -26.52 -11.73
N PRO A 87 -3.66 -26.37 -12.15
CA PRO A 87 -4.55 -25.31 -11.66
C PRO A 87 -4.98 -25.49 -10.20
N ALA A 88 -5.14 -26.72 -9.70
CA ALA A 88 -5.55 -26.96 -8.32
C ALA A 88 -4.44 -26.60 -7.31
N GLU A 89 -3.21 -27.05 -7.59
CA GLU A 89 -2.05 -26.78 -6.72
C GLU A 89 -1.62 -25.31 -6.82
N ALA A 90 -1.68 -24.68 -8.00
CA ALA A 90 -1.42 -23.25 -8.14
C ALA A 90 -2.39 -22.39 -7.30
N ARG A 91 -3.69 -22.71 -7.30
CA ARG A 91 -4.67 -22.02 -6.43
C ARG A 91 -4.38 -22.25 -4.94
N ALA A 92 -3.93 -23.44 -4.56
CA ALA A 92 -3.55 -23.72 -3.17
C ALA A 92 -2.30 -22.93 -2.77
N PHE A 93 -1.28 -22.88 -3.63
CA PHE A 93 -0.07 -22.09 -3.44
C PHE A 93 -0.40 -20.61 -3.22
N TRP A 94 -1.15 -19.96 -4.12
CA TRP A 94 -1.44 -18.53 -4.00
C TRP A 94 -2.24 -18.18 -2.75
N ARG A 95 -3.21 -19.01 -2.37
CA ARG A 95 -3.94 -18.84 -1.11
C ARG A 95 -3.00 -18.88 0.09
N GLN A 96 -2.10 -19.86 0.14
CA GLN A 96 -1.12 -19.98 1.22
C GLN A 96 -0.10 -18.84 1.18
N TYR A 97 0.33 -18.42 -0.01
CA TYR A 97 1.25 -17.31 -0.21
C TYR A 97 0.70 -16.03 0.41
N TYR A 98 -0.52 -15.61 0.04
CA TYR A 98 -1.10 -14.37 0.59
C TYR A 98 -1.30 -14.44 2.11
N GLN A 99 -1.54 -15.63 2.69
CA GLN A 99 -1.70 -15.82 4.13
C GLN A 99 -0.38 -15.92 4.90
N THR A 100 0.73 -16.15 4.21
CA THR A 100 2.04 -16.40 4.85
C THR A 100 3.02 -15.27 4.61
N TYR A 101 2.88 -14.52 3.50
CA TYR A 101 3.85 -13.51 3.11
C TYR A 101 3.86 -12.31 4.06
N ILE A 102 2.70 -11.82 4.51
CA ILE A 102 2.62 -10.82 5.58
C ILE A 102 1.72 -11.37 6.68
N THR A 103 2.23 -11.32 7.90
CA THR A 103 1.58 -11.78 9.12
C THR A 103 1.64 -10.71 10.21
N ARG A 104 0.99 -10.96 11.34
CA ARG A 104 1.04 -10.06 12.50
C ARG A 104 2.47 -9.82 12.99
N GLU A 105 3.32 -10.84 12.93
CA GLU A 105 4.73 -10.78 13.32
C GLU A 105 5.51 -9.81 12.42
N ASP A 106 5.24 -9.81 11.11
CA ASP A 106 5.84 -8.86 10.17
C ASP A 106 5.44 -7.42 10.54
N ILE A 107 4.16 -7.17 10.84
CA ILE A 107 3.64 -5.85 11.21
C ILE A 107 4.23 -5.34 12.53
N ARG A 108 4.31 -6.20 13.55
CA ARG A 108 4.96 -5.87 14.82
C ARG A 108 6.42 -5.50 14.62
N PHE A 109 7.15 -6.28 13.82
CA PHE A 109 8.54 -5.98 13.52
C PHE A 109 8.69 -4.61 12.85
N ILE A 110 7.84 -4.27 11.88
CA ILE A 110 7.88 -2.95 11.23
C ILE A 110 7.67 -1.85 12.27
N LYS A 111 6.70 -1.97 13.17
CA LYS A 111 6.51 -1.01 14.26
C LYS A 111 7.75 -0.88 15.15
N GLN A 112 8.38 -2.00 15.51
CA GLN A 112 9.57 -2.01 16.37
C GLN A 112 10.77 -1.27 15.75
N THR A 113 10.89 -1.24 14.42
CA THR A 113 11.92 -0.41 13.74
C THR A 113 11.70 1.09 13.91
N GLY A 114 10.50 1.53 14.32
CA GLY A 114 10.14 2.94 14.43
C GLY A 114 9.38 3.48 13.21
N CYS A 115 9.04 2.64 12.23
CA CYS A 115 8.02 3.00 11.23
C CYS A 115 6.70 3.36 11.91
N ASN A 116 5.97 4.31 11.32
CA ASN A 116 4.66 4.73 11.79
C ASN A 116 3.54 4.49 10.77
N SER A 117 3.87 4.06 9.55
CA SER A 117 2.91 3.85 8.48
C SER A 117 3.31 2.69 7.55
N LEU A 118 2.32 2.15 6.85
CA LEU A 118 2.46 1.10 5.84
C LEU A 118 1.71 1.54 4.59
N ARG A 119 2.30 1.30 3.42
CA ARG A 119 1.58 1.34 2.14
C ARG A 119 1.31 -0.10 1.70
N VAL A 120 0.05 -0.39 1.35
CA VAL A 120 -0.43 -1.72 0.98
C VAL A 120 -0.84 -1.71 -0.50
N PRO A 121 0.12 -1.95 -1.42
CA PRO A 121 -0.17 -2.18 -2.83
C PRO A 121 -1.10 -3.38 -2.99
N PHE A 122 -2.21 -3.22 -3.70
CA PHE A 122 -3.11 -4.32 -4.03
C PHE A 122 -3.49 -4.36 -5.50
N ASN A 123 -3.74 -5.57 -6.00
CA ASN A 123 -4.34 -5.80 -7.30
C ASN A 123 -5.86 -5.85 -7.18
N TYR A 124 -6.58 -5.07 -8.00
CA TYR A 124 -8.05 -5.03 -8.01
C TYR A 124 -8.69 -6.42 -8.18
N LYS A 125 -8.02 -7.33 -8.91
CA LYS A 125 -8.49 -8.70 -9.19
C LYS A 125 -8.63 -9.56 -7.93
N LEU A 126 -8.01 -9.16 -6.81
CA LEU A 126 -8.22 -9.81 -5.51
C LEU A 126 -9.60 -9.49 -4.91
N LEU A 127 -10.19 -8.34 -5.27
CA LEU A 127 -11.47 -7.88 -4.74
C LEU A 127 -12.63 -8.26 -5.66
N THR A 128 -12.40 -8.33 -6.97
CA THR A 128 -13.41 -8.69 -7.96
C THR A 128 -12.77 -9.35 -9.19
N PRO A 129 -13.24 -10.52 -9.66
CA PRO A 129 -12.65 -11.20 -10.83
C PRO A 129 -12.86 -10.40 -12.10
N GLU A 130 -11.84 -10.29 -12.95
CA GLU A 130 -11.89 -9.51 -14.21
C GLU A 130 -13.11 -9.84 -15.08
N ASP A 131 -13.42 -11.12 -15.28
CA ASP A 131 -14.55 -11.57 -16.13
C ASP A 131 -15.94 -11.47 -15.47
N TYR A 132 -16.00 -11.25 -14.14
CA TYR A 132 -17.25 -11.23 -13.35
C TYR A 132 -17.26 -10.02 -12.40
N PRO A 133 -17.29 -8.78 -12.93
CA PRO A 133 -17.14 -7.55 -12.16
C PRO A 133 -18.18 -7.33 -11.06
N GLU A 134 -19.35 -7.96 -11.19
CA GLU A 134 -20.43 -7.92 -10.20
C GLU A 134 -20.14 -8.75 -8.95
N ILE A 135 -19.17 -9.68 -9.01
CA ILE A 135 -18.79 -10.54 -7.91
C ILE A 135 -17.73 -9.85 -7.06
N TRP A 136 -18.01 -9.73 -5.77
CA TRP A 136 -17.08 -9.28 -4.74
C TRP A 136 -16.50 -10.47 -3.98
N LEU A 137 -15.18 -10.52 -3.88
CA LEU A 137 -14.44 -11.61 -3.24
C LEU A 137 -14.10 -11.24 -1.79
N GLU A 138 -14.88 -11.74 -0.83
CA GLU A 138 -14.61 -11.50 0.59
C GLU A 138 -13.21 -11.98 1.02
N SER A 139 -12.64 -12.98 0.32
CA SER A 139 -11.27 -13.42 0.58
C SER A 139 -10.22 -12.34 0.33
N GLY A 140 -10.44 -11.44 -0.64
CA GLY A 140 -9.54 -10.31 -0.89
C GLY A 140 -9.68 -9.24 0.19
N PHE A 141 -10.92 -8.88 0.54
CA PHE A 141 -11.20 -7.94 1.63
C PHE A 141 -10.63 -8.43 2.97
N ALA A 142 -10.73 -9.73 3.27
CA ALA A 142 -10.18 -10.31 4.49
C ALA A 142 -8.65 -10.15 4.61
N LEU A 143 -7.91 -10.08 3.50
CA LEU A 143 -6.47 -9.81 3.52
C LEU A 143 -6.20 -8.35 3.96
N LEU A 144 -6.95 -7.40 3.41
CA LEU A 144 -6.88 -5.99 3.80
C LEU A 144 -7.31 -5.78 5.25
N ASP A 145 -8.42 -6.40 5.68
CA ASP A 145 -8.90 -6.31 7.05
C ASP A 145 -7.87 -6.86 8.05
N SER A 146 -7.19 -7.95 7.69
CA SER A 146 -6.16 -8.56 8.55
C SER A 146 -5.00 -7.59 8.79
N VAL A 147 -4.44 -7.00 7.74
CA VAL A 147 -3.33 -6.05 7.90
C VAL A 147 -3.77 -4.76 8.60
N ILE A 148 -4.99 -4.28 8.36
CA ILE A 148 -5.55 -3.13 9.08
C ILE A 148 -5.70 -3.45 10.57
N ALA A 149 -6.25 -4.62 10.91
CA ALA A 149 -6.43 -5.03 12.30
C ALA A 149 -5.10 -5.20 13.05
N TRP A 150 -4.08 -5.78 12.41
CA TRP A 150 -2.74 -5.87 13.01
C TRP A 150 -2.11 -4.49 13.18
N SER A 151 -2.23 -3.62 12.17
CA SER A 151 -1.69 -2.26 12.21
C SER A 151 -2.33 -1.42 13.32
N LYS A 152 -3.65 -1.56 13.50
CA LYS A 152 -4.40 -0.93 14.60
C LYS A 152 -3.87 -1.35 15.97
N GLN A 153 -3.61 -2.65 16.16
CA GLN A 153 -3.07 -3.17 17.42
C GLN A 153 -1.66 -2.64 17.73
N GLU A 154 -0.84 -2.44 16.70
CA GLU A 154 0.55 -1.99 16.84
C GLU A 154 0.68 -0.45 16.73
N GLY A 155 -0.42 0.28 16.47
CA GLY A 155 -0.41 1.74 16.31
C GLY A 155 0.36 2.19 15.07
N LEU A 156 0.10 1.55 13.92
CA LEU A 156 0.59 1.90 12.60
C LEU A 156 -0.56 2.42 11.74
N TYR A 157 -0.28 3.45 10.94
CA TYR A 157 -1.21 3.92 9.91
C TYR A 157 -1.12 3.08 8.64
N VAL A 158 -2.22 2.95 7.91
CA VAL A 158 -2.33 2.19 6.67
C VAL A 158 -2.77 3.09 5.52
N ILE A 159 -2.06 3.00 4.40
CA ILE A 159 -2.42 3.57 3.11
C ILE A 159 -2.76 2.42 2.18
N LEU A 160 -3.98 2.42 1.64
CA LEU A 160 -4.39 1.45 0.63
C LEU A 160 -4.05 2.01 -0.76
N ASP A 161 -3.33 1.24 -1.56
CA ASP A 161 -2.83 1.66 -2.87
C ASP A 161 -3.33 0.70 -3.96
N MET A 162 -4.16 1.22 -4.88
CA MET A 162 -4.58 0.44 -6.04
C MET A 162 -3.44 0.40 -7.05
N HIS A 163 -2.60 -0.61 -6.87
CA HIS A 163 -1.35 -0.77 -7.61
C HIS A 163 -1.55 -1.39 -8.99
N ALA A 164 -2.61 -2.18 -9.16
CA ALA A 164 -3.10 -2.63 -10.45
C ALA A 164 -4.59 -2.29 -10.54
N ALA A 165 -4.93 -1.31 -11.38
CA ALA A 165 -6.29 -0.87 -11.62
C ALA A 165 -6.95 -1.65 -12.79
N PRO A 166 -8.29 -1.69 -12.89
CA PRO A 166 -8.97 -2.23 -14.06
C PRO A 166 -8.44 -1.66 -15.38
N GLY A 167 -8.10 -2.53 -16.32
CA GLY A 167 -7.51 -2.16 -17.61
C GLY A 167 -6.03 -1.74 -17.58
N GLY A 168 -5.43 -1.56 -16.40
CA GLY A 168 -4.08 -1.04 -16.25
C GLY A 168 -3.99 0.48 -16.41
N GLN A 169 -3.27 1.12 -15.51
CA GLN A 169 -3.01 2.56 -15.52
C GLN A 169 -1.67 2.94 -16.14
N THR A 170 -0.78 1.97 -16.36
CA THR A 170 0.59 2.18 -16.88
C THR A 170 0.80 1.41 -18.18
N GLY A 171 0.27 0.20 -18.30
CA GLY A 171 0.49 -0.67 -19.46
C GLY A 171 1.76 -1.52 -19.35
N THR A 172 2.27 -1.80 -18.15
CA THR A 172 3.54 -2.53 -17.94
C THR A 172 3.39 -3.63 -16.89
N ASN A 173 4.49 -4.20 -16.38
CA ASN A 173 4.45 -5.34 -15.47
C ASN A 173 3.81 -5.03 -14.11
N ILE A 174 3.91 -3.77 -13.65
CA ILE A 174 3.53 -3.34 -12.32
C ILE A 174 2.02 -3.20 -12.12
N ASP A 175 1.21 -3.18 -13.18
CA ASP A 175 -0.23 -2.95 -13.11
C ASP A 175 -1.07 -4.14 -13.61
N ASP A 176 -0.41 -5.28 -13.86
CA ASP A 176 -1.03 -6.53 -14.30
C ASP A 176 -1.91 -6.38 -15.57
N SER A 177 -1.56 -5.41 -16.41
CA SER A 177 -2.28 -5.03 -17.62
C SER A 177 -1.95 -5.90 -18.83
N ALA A 178 -2.74 -5.70 -19.90
CA ALA A 178 -2.50 -6.30 -21.21
C ALA A 178 -1.50 -5.51 -22.08
N GLY A 179 -0.56 -4.78 -21.47
CA GLY A 179 0.50 -4.03 -22.17
C GLY A 179 0.08 -2.65 -22.70
N HIS A 180 -1.06 -2.13 -22.27
CA HIS A 180 -1.54 -0.79 -22.61
C HIS A 180 -2.42 -0.25 -21.47
N PRO A 181 -2.38 1.06 -21.13
CA PRO A 181 -3.14 1.63 -20.04
C PRO A 181 -4.61 1.86 -20.45
N TRP A 182 -5.35 0.77 -20.64
CA TRP A 182 -6.74 0.79 -21.08
C TRP A 182 -7.65 1.55 -20.11
N LEU A 183 -7.24 1.78 -18.86
CA LEU A 183 -7.96 2.64 -17.93
C LEU A 183 -8.32 4.02 -18.52
N PHE A 184 -7.48 4.60 -19.39
CA PHE A 184 -7.74 5.93 -19.95
C PHE A 184 -8.64 5.91 -21.19
N GLU A 185 -8.84 4.77 -21.83
CA GLU A 185 -9.63 4.65 -23.07
C GLU A 185 -10.93 3.86 -22.87
N SER A 186 -10.99 2.99 -21.86
CA SER A 186 -12.15 2.15 -21.56
C SER A 186 -13.03 2.77 -20.46
N ALA A 187 -14.23 3.20 -20.84
CA ALA A 187 -15.23 3.66 -19.88
C ALA A 187 -15.58 2.58 -18.85
N GLU A 188 -15.65 1.31 -19.27
CA GLU A 188 -15.91 0.18 -18.36
C GLU A 188 -14.81 0.03 -17.30
N SER A 189 -13.54 0.15 -17.70
CA SER A 189 -12.41 0.12 -16.76
C SER A 189 -12.48 1.28 -15.76
N GLN A 190 -12.85 2.47 -16.21
CA GLN A 190 -13.00 3.65 -15.35
C GLN A 190 -14.14 3.46 -14.34
N GLU A 191 -15.33 3.06 -14.81
CA GLU A 191 -16.47 2.81 -13.91
C GLU A 191 -16.16 1.72 -12.89
N ARG A 192 -15.44 0.68 -13.32
CA ARG A 192 -15.02 -0.39 -12.42
C ARG A 192 -14.03 0.10 -11.37
N ALA A 193 -13.03 0.88 -11.75
CA ALA A 193 -12.07 1.45 -10.80
C ALA A 193 -12.76 2.36 -9.77
N ILE A 194 -13.71 3.18 -10.24
CA ILE A 194 -14.56 4.04 -9.40
C ILE A 194 -15.41 3.20 -8.43
N ALA A 195 -16.06 2.13 -8.92
CA ALA A 195 -16.88 1.25 -8.10
C ALA A 195 -16.08 0.53 -7.01
N ILE A 196 -14.85 0.10 -7.31
CA ILE A 196 -13.96 -0.54 -6.33
C ILE A 196 -13.56 0.46 -5.25
N TRP A 197 -13.18 1.69 -5.62
CA TRP A 197 -12.85 2.73 -4.65
C TRP A 197 -14.02 3.12 -3.76
N ARG A 198 -15.21 3.28 -4.34
CA ARG A 198 -16.44 3.48 -3.55
C ARG A 198 -16.67 2.31 -2.58
N LYS A 199 -16.48 1.07 -3.03
CA LYS A 199 -16.68 -0.13 -2.19
C LYS A 199 -15.71 -0.19 -1.01
N LEU A 200 -14.45 0.16 -1.23
CA LEU A 200 -13.43 0.25 -0.19
C LEU A 200 -13.75 1.38 0.80
N ALA A 201 -14.14 2.55 0.29
CA ALA A 201 -14.56 3.69 1.11
C ALA A 201 -15.79 3.38 1.97
N GLU A 202 -16.82 2.71 1.41
CA GLU A 202 -17.98 2.23 2.17
C GLU A 202 -17.58 1.26 3.29
N ARG A 203 -16.56 0.42 3.06
CA ARG A 203 -16.09 -0.57 4.05
C ARG A 203 -15.26 0.07 5.17
N TYR A 204 -14.41 1.04 4.84
CA TYR A 204 -13.40 1.58 5.75
C TYR A 204 -13.67 3.00 6.25
N ARG A 205 -14.77 3.65 5.85
CA ARG A 205 -15.18 5.01 6.27
C ARG A 205 -15.04 5.33 7.76
N ASP A 206 -15.22 4.34 8.64
CA ASP A 206 -15.19 4.53 10.10
C ASP A 206 -13.90 3.95 10.76
N GLU A 207 -12.89 3.57 9.97
CA GLU A 207 -11.64 2.94 10.41
C GLU A 207 -10.42 3.88 10.29
N PRO A 208 -10.11 4.69 11.31
CA PRO A 208 -9.05 5.70 11.27
C PRO A 208 -7.62 5.12 11.23
N THR A 209 -7.45 3.81 11.37
CA THR A 209 -6.17 3.15 11.09
C THR A 209 -5.82 3.25 9.60
N VAL A 210 -6.83 3.19 8.73
CA VAL A 210 -6.67 3.60 7.33
C VAL A 210 -6.65 5.11 7.32
N ILE A 211 -5.55 5.71 6.86
CA ILE A 211 -5.44 7.17 6.82
C ILE A 211 -5.68 7.72 5.43
N ALA A 212 -5.40 6.92 4.40
CA ALA A 212 -5.51 7.39 3.03
C ALA A 212 -5.79 6.28 2.01
N TYR A 213 -6.40 6.71 0.91
CA TYR A 213 -6.55 5.95 -0.33
C TYR A 213 -5.64 6.56 -1.41
N GLU A 214 -4.64 5.82 -1.88
CA GLU A 214 -3.82 6.19 -3.04
C GLU A 214 -4.43 5.62 -4.31
N LEU A 215 -5.02 6.50 -5.12
CA LEU A 215 -6.01 6.09 -6.12
C LEU A 215 -5.45 5.24 -7.24
N LEU A 216 -4.24 5.56 -7.71
CA LEU A 216 -3.53 4.85 -8.77
C LEU A 216 -2.03 4.93 -8.51
N ASN A 217 -1.36 3.79 -8.60
CA ASN A 217 0.09 3.71 -8.66
C ASN A 217 0.60 4.03 -10.06
N GLU A 218 1.57 4.93 -10.18
CA GLU A 218 2.36 5.14 -11.39
C GLU A 218 1.57 5.24 -12.72
N PRO A 219 0.50 6.06 -12.78
CA PRO A 219 -0.29 6.18 -13.99
C PRO A 219 0.53 6.80 -15.14
N ILE A 220 0.35 6.24 -16.33
CA ILE A 220 0.95 6.66 -17.59
C ILE A 220 2.49 6.47 -17.57
N PRO A 221 3.10 5.76 -18.55
CA PRO A 221 4.54 5.60 -18.64
C PRO A 221 5.21 6.78 -19.38
N HIS A 222 6.55 6.83 -19.43
CA HIS A 222 7.32 7.75 -20.29
C HIS A 222 7.42 7.29 -21.76
N PHE A 223 6.57 6.37 -22.22
CA PHE A 223 6.61 5.91 -23.61
C PHE A 223 6.10 7.00 -24.57
N GLU A 224 6.74 7.11 -25.72
CA GLU A 224 6.36 8.08 -26.76
C GLU A 224 4.89 7.89 -27.17
N GLY A 225 4.14 9.00 -27.23
CA GLY A 225 2.73 9.01 -27.60
C GLY A 225 1.77 8.76 -26.42
N TYR A 226 2.26 8.41 -25.23
CA TYR A 226 1.43 8.16 -24.05
C TYR A 226 1.12 9.44 -23.28
N GLU A 227 1.82 10.54 -23.54
CA GLU A 227 1.49 11.88 -23.03
C GLU A 227 0.08 12.35 -23.46
N LYS A 228 -0.50 11.74 -24.51
CA LYS A 228 -1.90 11.94 -24.90
C LYS A 228 -2.89 11.63 -23.77
N PHE A 229 -2.50 10.79 -22.80
CA PHE A 229 -3.32 10.42 -21.64
C PHE A 229 -3.22 11.43 -20.49
N ASN A 230 -2.20 12.30 -20.46
CA ASN A 230 -1.99 13.25 -19.37
C ASN A 230 -3.23 14.13 -19.09
N PRO A 231 -3.93 14.68 -20.11
CA PRO A 231 -5.13 15.47 -19.88
C PRO A 231 -6.32 14.68 -19.31
N LEU A 232 -6.25 13.34 -19.28
CA LEU A 232 -7.33 12.47 -18.82
C LEU A 232 -7.19 12.05 -17.35
N LEU A 233 -5.98 12.20 -16.76
CA LEU A 233 -5.69 11.72 -15.41
C LEU A 233 -6.45 12.49 -14.32
N GLU A 234 -6.31 13.82 -14.26
CA GLU A 234 -7.02 14.62 -13.24
C GLU A 234 -8.56 14.54 -13.36
N PRO A 235 -9.16 14.57 -14.58
CA PRO A 235 -10.59 14.30 -14.74
C PRO A 235 -11.05 12.93 -14.19
N LEU A 236 -10.25 11.88 -14.36
CA LEU A 236 -10.57 10.57 -13.79
C LEU A 236 -10.48 10.59 -12.26
N TYR A 237 -9.43 11.20 -11.70
CA TYR A 237 -9.30 11.38 -10.25
C TYR A 237 -10.48 12.16 -9.67
N LYS A 238 -10.95 13.23 -10.32
CA LYS A 238 -12.14 13.98 -9.88
C LYS A 238 -13.36 13.08 -9.74
N ARG A 239 -13.58 12.15 -10.68
CA ARG A 239 -14.69 11.20 -10.64
C ARG A 239 -14.53 10.16 -9.53
N MET A 240 -13.33 9.62 -9.34
CA MET A 240 -13.03 8.69 -8.25
C MET A 240 -13.22 9.35 -6.87
N VAL A 241 -12.67 10.54 -6.69
CA VAL A 241 -12.81 11.33 -5.45
C VAL A 241 -14.27 11.65 -5.17
N ALA A 242 -15.05 12.07 -6.18
CA ALA A 242 -16.47 12.34 -6.00
C ALA A 242 -17.23 11.09 -5.50
N ALA A 243 -16.99 9.93 -6.11
CA ALA A 243 -17.64 8.68 -5.71
C ALA A 243 -17.24 8.20 -4.30
N ILE A 244 -15.99 8.41 -3.90
CA ILE A 244 -15.52 8.16 -2.52
C ILE A 244 -16.24 9.10 -1.55
N ARG A 245 -16.29 10.40 -1.85
CA ARG A 245 -16.87 11.42 -0.96
C ARG A 245 -18.38 11.30 -0.76
N GLU A 246 -19.09 10.58 -1.63
CA GLU A 246 -20.50 10.22 -1.41
C GLU A 246 -20.71 9.30 -0.19
N VAL A 247 -19.68 8.56 0.22
CA VAL A 247 -19.77 7.53 1.28
C VAL A 247 -18.76 7.72 2.40
N ASP A 248 -17.67 8.45 2.14
CA ASP A 248 -16.55 8.68 3.04
C ASP A 248 -16.02 10.12 2.92
N PRO A 249 -16.51 11.04 3.77
CA PRO A 249 -16.10 12.44 3.72
C PRO A 249 -14.75 12.71 4.43
N HIS A 250 -14.11 11.72 5.06
CA HIS A 250 -13.06 11.97 6.05
C HIS A 250 -11.66 11.61 5.56
N HIS A 251 -11.48 10.42 4.97
CA HIS A 251 -10.13 9.90 4.66
C HIS A 251 -9.35 10.80 3.69
N VAL A 252 -8.03 10.83 3.85
CA VAL A 252 -7.15 11.49 2.88
C VAL A 252 -7.18 10.74 1.55
N ILE A 253 -7.11 11.46 0.44
CA ILE A 253 -6.97 10.88 -0.89
C ILE A 253 -5.63 11.31 -1.46
N ILE A 254 -4.81 10.31 -1.79
CA ILE A 254 -3.48 10.49 -2.38
C ILE A 254 -3.60 10.33 -3.91
N LEU A 255 -3.11 11.33 -4.65
CA LEU A 255 -3.10 11.36 -6.11
C LEU A 255 -1.67 11.20 -6.63
N GLY A 256 -1.39 10.08 -7.30
CA GLY A 256 -0.12 9.81 -7.96
C GLY A 256 0.04 10.61 -9.26
N GLY A 257 1.21 11.22 -9.46
CA GLY A 257 1.55 11.96 -10.69
C GLY A 257 1.57 11.09 -11.95
N ALA A 258 1.49 11.72 -13.13
CA ALA A 258 1.66 10.98 -14.38
C ALA A 258 3.13 10.53 -14.55
N GLN A 259 3.40 9.72 -15.58
CA GLN A 259 4.76 9.32 -15.94
C GLN A 259 5.45 8.60 -14.76
N TRP A 260 4.91 7.46 -14.37
CA TRP A 260 5.35 6.69 -13.20
C TRP A 260 5.49 7.56 -11.93
N ASN A 261 4.46 8.34 -11.60
CA ASN A 261 4.45 9.24 -10.44
C ASN A 261 5.56 10.32 -10.47
N THR A 262 6.16 10.64 -11.61
CA THR A 262 7.24 11.64 -11.68
C THR A 262 6.81 13.02 -12.19
N ASN A 263 5.62 13.16 -12.77
CA ASN A 263 5.18 14.41 -13.42
C ASN A 263 3.95 15.02 -12.75
N PHE A 264 4.12 16.19 -12.11
CA PHE A 264 3.03 16.93 -11.45
C PHE A 264 2.41 18.01 -12.35
N SER A 265 2.98 18.27 -13.53
CA SER A 265 2.42 19.26 -14.48
C SER A 265 1.01 18.92 -14.98
N VAL A 266 0.58 17.67 -14.79
CA VAL A 266 -0.78 17.20 -15.10
C VAL A 266 -1.86 17.71 -14.15
N PHE A 267 -1.45 18.21 -12.97
CA PHE A 267 -2.36 18.68 -11.95
C PHE A 267 -2.60 20.19 -12.03
N GLY A 268 -3.86 20.58 -11.86
CA GLY A 268 -4.27 21.96 -11.59
C GLY A 268 -4.26 22.28 -10.08
N PRO A 269 -4.92 23.37 -9.68
CA PRO A 269 -5.21 23.64 -8.27
C PRO A 269 -6.00 22.47 -7.62
N PRO A 270 -5.82 22.22 -6.31
CA PRO A 270 -6.56 21.17 -5.62
C PRO A 270 -8.06 21.35 -5.79
N PHE A 271 -8.73 20.26 -6.18
CA PHE A 271 -10.15 20.28 -6.56
C PHE A 271 -11.07 19.73 -5.46
N ALA A 272 -10.51 19.24 -4.36
CA ALA A 272 -11.23 18.73 -3.20
C ALA A 272 -10.40 18.95 -1.92
N GLU A 273 -11.06 18.83 -0.76
CA GLU A 273 -10.41 18.83 0.54
C GLU A 273 -9.73 17.48 0.83
N ASN A 274 -8.77 17.48 1.77
CA ASN A 274 -8.03 16.29 2.19
C ASN A 274 -7.32 15.56 1.03
N LEU A 275 -6.74 16.33 0.10
CA LEU A 275 -5.88 15.80 -0.96
C LEU A 275 -4.41 15.84 -0.57
N VAL A 276 -3.67 14.80 -0.97
CA VAL A 276 -2.21 14.70 -0.92
C VAL A 276 -1.72 14.28 -2.29
N TYR A 277 -0.55 14.76 -2.70
CA TYR A 277 0.02 14.44 -4.00
C TYR A 277 1.27 13.57 -3.84
N ALA A 278 1.27 12.42 -4.51
CA ALA A 278 2.30 11.40 -4.41
C ALA A 278 3.23 11.42 -5.61
N PHE A 279 4.54 11.36 -5.33
CA PHE A 279 5.57 11.21 -6.36
C PHE A 279 6.52 10.05 -6.05
N HIS A 280 7.12 9.48 -7.10
CA HIS A 280 8.13 8.43 -7.00
C HIS A 280 9.46 8.90 -7.58
N LYS A 281 10.55 8.38 -7.03
CA LYS A 281 11.90 8.69 -7.53
C LYS A 281 12.86 7.52 -7.29
N TYR A 282 13.45 7.01 -8.37
CA TYR A 282 14.45 5.95 -8.34
C TYR A 282 15.72 6.29 -9.13
N TRP A 283 16.88 5.86 -8.62
CA TRP A 283 18.18 5.86 -9.33
C TRP A 283 18.69 7.21 -9.85
N MET A 284 18.25 8.33 -9.27
CA MET A 284 18.83 9.66 -9.49
C MET A 284 19.87 10.01 -8.42
N GLU A 285 20.65 11.06 -8.63
CA GLU A 285 21.45 11.64 -7.56
C GLU A 285 20.53 12.27 -6.48
N PRO A 286 20.77 12.04 -5.17
CA PRO A 286 19.90 12.54 -4.10
C PRO A 286 20.17 14.03 -3.80
N VAL A 287 19.84 14.90 -4.75
CA VAL A 287 20.04 16.35 -4.69
C VAL A 287 18.72 17.11 -4.86
N GLN A 288 18.67 18.35 -4.37
CA GLN A 288 17.46 19.17 -4.29
C GLN A 288 16.76 19.33 -5.65
N GLU A 289 17.52 19.50 -6.72
CA GLU A 289 17.04 19.70 -8.09
C GLU A 289 16.14 18.55 -8.54
N GLN A 290 16.34 17.34 -8.01
CA GLN A 290 15.53 16.18 -8.37
C GLN A 290 14.12 16.22 -7.80
N ILE A 291 13.89 16.95 -6.70
CA ILE A 291 12.59 17.03 -6.03
C ILE A 291 11.98 18.44 -6.06
N GLN A 292 12.67 19.40 -6.68
CA GLN A 292 12.27 20.81 -6.63
C GLN A 292 10.87 21.04 -7.20
N GLU A 293 10.48 20.34 -8.28
CA GLU A 293 9.13 20.44 -8.85
C GLU A 293 8.03 20.13 -7.81
N TYR A 294 8.22 19.10 -6.99
CA TYR A 294 7.23 18.70 -5.98
C TYR A 294 7.19 19.67 -4.80
N VAL A 295 8.36 20.20 -4.41
CA VAL A 295 8.46 21.26 -3.39
C VAL A 295 7.75 22.53 -3.88
N ASP A 296 8.03 22.95 -5.12
CA ASP A 296 7.38 24.12 -5.73
C ASP A 296 5.88 23.93 -5.85
N PHE A 297 5.42 22.73 -6.22
CA PHE A 297 4.00 22.38 -6.27
C PHE A 297 3.34 22.52 -4.89
N ARG A 298 3.95 21.95 -3.84
CA ARG A 298 3.49 22.08 -2.45
C ARG A 298 3.38 23.54 -2.03
N GLU A 299 4.42 24.34 -2.29
CA GLU A 299 4.43 25.76 -1.90
C GLU A 299 3.40 26.57 -2.70
N ARG A 300 3.23 26.26 -3.99
CA ARG A 300 2.26 26.95 -4.84
C ARG A 300 0.82 26.71 -4.42
N TYR A 301 0.47 25.47 -4.12
CA TYR A 301 -0.92 25.07 -3.88
C TYR A 301 -1.26 24.86 -2.40
N GLN A 302 -0.28 24.93 -1.50
CA GLN A 302 -0.47 24.72 -0.06
C GLN A 302 -1.17 23.38 0.22
N VAL A 303 -0.61 22.30 -0.35
CA VAL A 303 -1.09 20.92 -0.22
C VAL A 303 0.06 20.00 0.18
N PRO A 304 -0.14 18.94 0.96
CA PRO A 304 0.95 18.04 1.31
C PRO A 304 1.42 17.24 0.09
N VAL A 305 2.73 16.97 0.04
CA VAL A 305 3.33 16.04 -0.91
C VAL A 305 3.98 14.89 -0.17
N TYR A 306 3.96 13.73 -0.79
CA TYR A 306 4.38 12.47 -0.20
C TYR A 306 5.23 11.68 -1.19
N MET A 307 6.38 11.17 -0.75
CA MET A 307 7.14 10.21 -1.54
C MET A 307 6.60 8.82 -1.21
N SER A 308 5.67 8.31 -2.02
CA SER A 308 5.02 7.01 -1.77
C SER A 308 5.88 5.82 -2.21
N GLU A 309 6.93 6.06 -3.01
CA GLU A 309 7.84 5.00 -3.43
C GLU A 309 9.23 5.48 -3.89
N SER A 310 10.25 4.78 -3.36
CA SER A 310 11.66 4.91 -3.72
C SER A 310 12.41 3.75 -3.08
N GLY A 311 13.61 3.43 -3.56
CA GLY A 311 14.36 2.28 -3.04
C GLY A 311 15.30 1.70 -4.06
N GLU A 312 15.45 0.37 -4.01
CA GLU A 312 16.21 -0.41 -5.00
C GLU A 312 17.62 0.13 -5.27
N ASN A 313 18.31 0.57 -4.22
CA ASN A 313 19.64 1.18 -4.30
C ASN A 313 20.50 0.80 -3.09
N THR A 314 21.73 1.32 -3.06
CA THR A 314 22.68 1.14 -1.95
C THR A 314 22.22 1.84 -0.67
N ASP A 315 22.64 1.34 0.49
CA ASP A 315 22.35 1.93 1.79
C ASP A 315 22.78 3.41 1.89
N ALA A 316 23.92 3.76 1.31
CA ALA A 316 24.41 5.14 1.27
C ALA A 316 23.47 6.07 0.48
N TRP A 317 22.96 5.58 -0.65
CA TRP A 317 21.98 6.30 -1.46
C TRP A 317 20.67 6.48 -0.71
N ILE A 318 20.15 5.42 -0.09
CA ILE A 318 18.91 5.45 0.70
C ILE A 318 19.05 6.46 1.84
N ALA A 319 20.16 6.45 2.56
CA ALA A 319 20.43 7.38 3.65
C ALA A 319 20.45 8.84 3.19
N ALA A 320 21.11 9.12 2.06
CA ALA A 320 21.17 10.45 1.48
C ALA A 320 19.78 10.92 1.01
N TYR A 321 19.05 10.07 0.27
CA TYR A 321 17.76 10.45 -0.28
C TYR A 321 16.69 10.65 0.81
N ARG A 322 16.60 9.74 1.78
CA ARG A 322 15.74 9.94 2.96
C ARG A 322 16.11 11.22 3.72
N GLY A 323 17.41 11.53 3.86
CA GLY A 323 17.86 12.78 4.47
C GLY A 323 17.38 14.03 3.71
N LEU A 324 17.43 14.01 2.38
CA LEU A 324 16.93 15.09 1.52
C LEU A 324 15.42 15.30 1.70
N LEU A 325 14.64 14.22 1.72
CA LEU A 325 13.19 14.29 1.95
C LEU A 325 12.87 14.89 3.32
N GLU A 326 13.57 14.46 4.37
CA GLU A 326 13.36 14.97 5.73
C GLU A 326 13.73 16.45 5.89
N GLN A 327 14.80 16.90 5.23
CA GLN A 327 15.20 18.32 5.17
C GLN A 327 14.14 19.20 4.50
N ASN A 328 13.40 18.64 3.55
CA ASN A 328 12.30 19.32 2.86
C ASN A 328 10.95 19.12 3.55
N ASP A 329 10.90 18.48 4.73
CA ASP A 329 9.67 18.16 5.45
C ASP A 329 8.69 17.27 4.64
N ILE A 330 9.24 16.33 3.86
CA ILE A 330 8.45 15.38 3.05
C ILE A 330 8.44 14.02 3.74
N GLY A 331 7.22 13.49 3.99
CA GLY A 331 7.03 12.12 4.46
C GLY A 331 7.32 11.10 3.36
N TRP A 332 7.61 9.86 3.74
CA TRP A 332 8.10 8.85 2.81
C TRP A 332 7.58 7.43 3.07
N CYS A 333 7.58 6.61 2.02
CA CYS A 333 7.42 5.17 2.06
C CYS A 333 8.43 4.50 1.14
N PHE A 334 9.44 3.84 1.69
CA PHE A 334 10.44 3.15 0.86
C PHE A 334 9.97 1.77 0.41
N TRP A 335 10.60 1.26 -0.64
CA TRP A 335 10.30 0.02 -1.31
C TRP A 335 11.47 -0.97 -1.26
N PRO A 336 11.23 -2.27 -0.98
CA PRO A 336 10.06 -2.87 -0.32
C PRO A 336 10.40 -3.44 1.06
N TYR A 337 9.38 -3.92 1.76
CA TYR A 337 9.53 -4.63 3.04
C TYR A 337 10.32 -5.95 2.90
N LYS A 338 9.92 -6.82 1.96
CA LYS A 338 10.47 -8.18 1.85
C LYS A 338 10.68 -8.60 0.40
N LYS A 339 11.78 -9.30 0.10
CA LYS A 339 12.05 -9.92 -1.22
C LYS A 339 13.13 -11.00 -1.16
N MET A 340 13.25 -11.80 -2.22
CA MET A 340 14.18 -12.93 -2.28
C MET A 340 15.63 -12.46 -2.48
N ALA A 341 16.56 -12.98 -1.68
CA ALA A 341 18.00 -12.85 -1.83
C ALA A 341 18.46 -11.43 -2.22
N ALA A 342 18.00 -10.42 -1.50
CA ALA A 342 18.36 -9.03 -1.75
C ALA A 342 18.66 -8.25 -0.47
N THR A 343 19.42 -7.17 -0.63
CA THR A 343 19.86 -6.30 0.47
C THR A 343 19.06 -5.00 0.55
N SER A 344 18.48 -4.53 -0.56
CA SER A 344 17.67 -3.32 -0.64
C SER A 344 16.21 -3.53 -0.22
N CYS A 345 15.99 -4.10 0.98
CA CYS A 345 14.68 -4.31 1.62
C CYS A 345 14.87 -4.55 3.11
N MET A 346 13.84 -4.48 3.94
CA MET A 346 13.98 -4.71 5.39
C MET A 346 14.25 -6.18 5.75
N ARG A 347 13.57 -7.11 5.06
CA ARG A 347 13.70 -8.56 5.29
C ARG A 347 13.96 -9.31 3.99
N THR A 348 14.77 -10.35 4.06
CA THR A 348 15.14 -11.16 2.90
C THR A 348 14.94 -12.63 3.18
N PHE A 349 14.56 -13.39 2.15
CA PHE A 349 14.44 -14.85 2.24
C PHE A 349 15.30 -15.53 1.18
N THR A 350 15.76 -16.74 1.49
CA THR A 350 16.62 -17.51 0.59
C THR A 350 15.82 -18.15 -0.54
N PRO A 351 16.40 -18.32 -1.74
CA PRO A 351 15.80 -19.10 -2.79
C PRO A 351 15.61 -20.56 -2.32
N PRO A 352 14.48 -21.20 -2.61
CA PRO A 352 14.25 -22.59 -2.23
C PRO A 352 15.08 -23.56 -3.09
N PRO A 353 15.12 -24.85 -2.73
CA PRO A 353 15.65 -25.89 -3.61
C PRO A 353 15.02 -25.84 -5.00
N TYR A 354 15.81 -26.17 -6.02
CA TYR A 354 15.38 -26.20 -7.43
C TYR A 354 14.92 -24.87 -8.03
N TRP A 355 15.11 -23.74 -7.34
CA TRP A 355 14.65 -22.44 -7.83
C TRP A 355 15.32 -22.02 -9.15
N ASP A 356 16.56 -22.43 -9.39
CA ASP A 356 17.25 -22.19 -10.67
C ASP A 356 16.53 -22.87 -11.85
N GLU A 357 15.91 -24.04 -11.63
CA GLU A 357 15.07 -24.70 -12.65
C GLU A 357 13.78 -23.91 -12.90
N ILE A 358 13.20 -23.29 -11.87
CA ILE A 358 12.02 -22.43 -11.99
C ILE A 358 12.37 -21.15 -12.76
N ILE A 359 13.51 -20.52 -12.45
CA ILE A 359 14.03 -19.37 -13.18
C ILE A 359 14.24 -19.74 -14.65
N ALA A 360 14.88 -20.88 -14.94
CA ALA A 360 15.11 -21.34 -16.31
C ALA A 360 13.80 -21.57 -17.07
N PHE A 361 12.82 -22.21 -16.43
CA PHE A 361 11.50 -22.45 -17.02
C PHE A 361 10.73 -21.13 -17.25
N ALA A 362 10.77 -20.20 -16.31
CA ALA A 362 10.14 -18.88 -16.42
C ALA A 362 10.68 -18.06 -17.60
N LYS A 363 11.91 -18.28 -18.07
CA LYS A 363 12.43 -17.59 -19.27
C LYS A 363 11.72 -17.99 -20.57
N ILE A 364 11.05 -19.14 -20.58
CA ILE A 364 10.51 -19.77 -21.80
C ILE A 364 9.04 -20.17 -21.67
N HIS A 365 8.35 -19.81 -20.59
CA HIS A 365 6.95 -20.19 -20.36
C HIS A 365 5.98 -19.54 -21.36
N HIS A 366 6.41 -18.47 -22.03
CA HIS A 366 5.68 -17.83 -23.12
C HIS A 366 5.87 -18.53 -24.48
N ALA A 367 6.63 -19.63 -24.53
CA ALA A 367 6.94 -20.37 -25.75
C ALA A 367 5.81 -21.35 -26.15
N ASP A 368 6.04 -22.02 -27.28
CA ASP A 368 5.14 -23.04 -27.82
C ASP A 368 4.78 -24.10 -26.76
N PRO A 369 3.53 -24.61 -26.70
CA PRO A 369 3.16 -25.72 -25.80
C PRO A 369 4.11 -26.93 -25.82
N VAL A 370 4.79 -27.17 -26.94
CA VAL A 370 5.85 -28.18 -27.06
C VAL A 370 7.04 -27.87 -26.16
N ASP A 371 7.48 -26.61 -26.10
CA ASP A 371 8.59 -26.16 -25.27
C ASP A 371 8.20 -26.19 -23.78
N ILE A 372 6.99 -25.77 -23.42
CA ILE A 372 6.46 -25.91 -22.06
C ILE A 372 6.58 -27.37 -21.61
N LYS A 373 6.14 -28.33 -22.44
CA LYS A 373 6.24 -29.76 -22.08
C LYS A 373 7.70 -30.25 -21.99
N LYS A 374 8.56 -29.77 -22.87
CA LYS A 374 9.96 -30.22 -22.99
C LYS A 374 10.83 -29.74 -21.83
N TYR A 375 10.63 -28.51 -21.39
CA TYR A 375 11.51 -27.85 -20.43
C TYR A 375 10.89 -27.68 -19.04
N ARG A 376 9.63 -28.05 -18.85
CA ARG A 376 9.03 -28.08 -17.52
C ARG A 376 9.84 -28.99 -16.59
N PRO A 377 10.28 -28.49 -15.43
CA PRO A 377 10.96 -29.29 -14.41
C PRO A 377 10.14 -30.53 -14.00
N PRO A 378 10.79 -31.56 -13.43
CA PRO A 378 10.06 -32.65 -12.78
C PRO A 378 9.03 -32.11 -11.78
N LEU A 379 7.83 -32.68 -11.76
CA LEU A 379 6.75 -32.23 -10.88
C LEU A 379 7.15 -32.22 -9.40
N GLU A 380 8.00 -33.17 -9.00
CA GLU A 380 8.58 -33.22 -7.65
C GLU A 380 9.44 -31.98 -7.35
N HIS A 381 10.32 -31.58 -8.27
CA HIS A 381 11.15 -30.39 -8.14
C HIS A 381 10.28 -29.13 -8.09
N SER A 382 9.27 -29.03 -8.96
CA SER A 382 8.32 -27.92 -8.95
C SER A 382 7.59 -27.79 -7.61
N ARG A 383 7.08 -28.90 -7.06
CA ARG A 383 6.42 -28.92 -5.75
C ARG A 383 7.38 -28.56 -4.62
N ALA A 384 8.60 -29.10 -4.63
CA ALA A 384 9.62 -28.80 -3.63
C ALA A 384 10.02 -27.32 -3.65
N ALA A 385 10.19 -26.73 -4.84
CA ALA A 385 10.48 -25.31 -5.01
C ALA A 385 9.35 -24.43 -4.43
N LEU A 386 8.10 -24.68 -4.82
CA LEU A 386 6.96 -23.88 -4.35
C LEU A 386 6.69 -24.05 -2.85
N ALA A 387 6.80 -25.27 -2.32
CA ALA A 387 6.73 -25.50 -0.88
C ALA A 387 7.85 -24.78 -0.12
N GLY A 388 9.07 -24.79 -0.68
CA GLY A 388 10.20 -24.05 -0.15
C GLY A 388 9.99 -22.53 -0.17
N VAL A 389 9.34 -21.96 -1.20
CA VAL A 389 8.96 -20.53 -1.17
C VAL A 389 8.06 -20.26 0.02
N LEU A 390 6.98 -21.05 0.20
CA LEU A 390 6.02 -20.85 1.28
C LEU A 390 6.66 -20.99 2.68
N GLU A 391 7.66 -21.86 2.81
CA GLU A 391 8.42 -22.00 4.05
C GLU A 391 9.37 -20.82 4.27
N ASN A 392 10.16 -20.45 3.26
CA ASN A 392 11.20 -19.42 3.40
C ASN A 392 10.63 -18.01 3.59
N ILE A 393 9.42 -17.71 3.11
CA ILE A 393 8.78 -16.38 3.30
C ILE A 393 8.25 -16.15 4.71
N ARG A 394 8.12 -17.19 5.54
CA ARG A 394 7.66 -17.08 6.93
C ARG A 394 8.58 -16.13 7.70
N PHE A 395 8.01 -15.30 8.57
CA PHE A 395 8.74 -14.31 9.35
C PHE A 395 10.01 -14.87 10.00
N HIS A 396 9.93 -16.02 10.69
CA HIS A 396 11.07 -16.62 11.41
C HIS A 396 12.14 -17.27 10.51
N ASN A 397 11.85 -17.48 9.21
CA ASN A 397 12.80 -18.04 8.24
C ASN A 397 13.47 -16.97 7.36
N THR A 398 13.05 -15.71 7.53
CA THR A 398 13.66 -14.55 6.86
C THR A 398 14.77 -13.95 7.72
N SER A 399 15.75 -13.32 7.07
CA SER A 399 16.81 -12.55 7.72
C SER A 399 16.54 -11.05 7.63
N VAL A 400 17.05 -10.29 8.61
CA VAL A 400 16.96 -8.83 8.64
C VAL A 400 18.14 -8.21 7.89
N ASN A 401 17.89 -7.15 7.13
CA ASN A 401 18.93 -6.32 6.51
C ASN A 401 19.16 -5.05 7.35
N ASP A 402 20.02 -5.13 8.36
CA ASP A 402 20.28 -4.01 9.29
C ASP A 402 20.81 -2.76 8.59
N GLY A 403 21.61 -2.92 7.54
CA GLY A 403 22.15 -1.81 6.75
C GLY A 403 21.05 -0.96 6.11
N TYR A 404 20.07 -1.61 5.48
CA TYR A 404 18.93 -0.94 4.86
C TYR A 404 18.04 -0.24 5.90
N ILE A 405 17.72 -0.90 7.01
CA ILE A 405 16.92 -0.30 8.09
C ILE A 405 17.63 0.91 8.70
N THR A 406 18.94 0.80 8.94
CA THR A 406 19.76 1.91 9.45
C THR A 406 19.82 3.06 8.44
N ALA A 407 19.92 2.77 7.15
CA ALA A 407 19.90 3.79 6.09
C ALA A 407 18.57 4.57 6.05
N LEU A 408 17.45 3.92 6.39
CA LEU A 408 16.16 4.58 6.58
C LEU A 408 16.08 5.41 7.88
N GLY A 409 17.13 5.46 8.69
CA GLY A 409 17.14 6.16 9.97
C GLY A 409 16.27 5.47 11.03
N LEU A 410 16.05 4.16 10.88
CA LEU A 410 15.21 3.33 11.74
C LEU A 410 16.07 2.46 12.67
N GLN A 411 15.42 1.90 13.70
CA GLN A 411 16.07 1.10 14.74
C GLN A 411 16.20 -0.37 14.32
N THR A 412 17.35 -0.98 14.62
CA THR A 412 17.64 -2.40 14.38
C THR A 412 17.78 -3.21 15.68
N SER A 413 17.98 -2.53 16.80
CA SER A 413 18.02 -3.13 18.14
C SER A 413 16.74 -2.82 18.90
N PHE A 414 16.10 -3.85 19.41
CA PHE A 414 14.84 -3.73 20.16
C PHE A 414 15.08 -4.06 21.62
N ALA A 415 14.53 -3.27 22.53
CA ALA A 415 14.46 -3.68 23.92
C ALA A 415 13.67 -5.00 24.01
N ALA A 416 14.14 -5.94 24.84
CA ALA A 416 13.36 -7.14 25.13
C ALA A 416 12.00 -6.72 25.71
N PRO A 417 10.90 -7.41 25.33
CA PRO A 417 9.54 -7.03 25.71
C PRO A 417 9.30 -7.00 27.21
#